data_AF-A0A432F194-F1
#
_entry.id   AF-A0A432F194-F1
#
_cell.length_a   1.000
_cell.length_b   1.000
_cell.length_c   1.000
_cell.angle_alpha   90.00
_cell.angle_beta   90.00
_cell.angle_gamma   90.00
#
_symmetry.space_group_name_H-M   'P 1'
#
loop_
_entity.id
_entity.type
_entity.pdbx_description
1 polymer ?
#
loop_
_entity_poly.entity_id
_entity_poly.type
_entity_poly.pdbx_seq_one_letter_code
_entity_poly.pdbx_strand_id
1 'polypeptide(L)'
;MDKLARLHPFICGLDTTDLGAVDLAIKRIREYPGVWEGLGELMSRHDDLTNLTTGERPRANHPSFIRLFKFAGRVSLPVSIHHNVAPISRNESEVKQPLYLGEFLALLKSTISDEANAANRPKVIWCHAGISRRIVVENYRQTLERILDEYHENLYLDLSWVVLGSYVYKDLDGWVVLIQKYPDNFLIGSDSVGKYSGIPMELKKYQALLNALPTKTRSKVAYKNLASILRKAEAERNQKGFGKGAITLPHDFSLPENFGLEALNKK
;
A
#
# COMPACT_ATOMS: atom_id res chain seq x y z
N MET A 1 21.37 5.53 18.49
CA MET A 1 21.48 4.96 17.12
C MET A 1 20.58 3.74 16.94
N ASP A 2 20.66 2.71 17.78
CA ASP A 2 19.91 1.44 17.59
C ASP A 2 18.37 1.58 17.50
N LYS A 3 17.76 2.56 18.19
CA LYS A 3 16.32 2.81 18.09
C LYS A 3 15.87 3.35 16.73
N LEU A 4 16.73 4.10 16.02
CA LEU A 4 16.41 4.69 14.72
C LEU A 4 16.41 3.65 13.59
N ALA A 5 17.18 2.56 13.74
CA ALA A 5 17.20 1.44 12.80
C ALA A 5 15.86 0.66 12.74
N ARG A 6 14.90 1.01 13.62
CA ARG A 6 13.52 0.47 13.62
C ARG A 6 12.51 1.38 12.91
N LEU A 7 12.96 2.52 12.41
CA LEU A 7 12.15 3.46 11.64
C LEU A 7 12.49 3.29 10.16
N HIS A 8 11.47 3.07 9.34
CA HIS A 8 11.58 2.91 7.90
C HIS A 8 10.78 4.02 7.22
N PRO A 9 11.40 5.18 6.89
CA PRO A 9 10.68 6.35 6.42
C PRO A 9 10.14 6.19 5.00
N PHE A 10 8.88 6.55 4.78
CA PHE A 10 8.25 6.56 3.46
C PHE A 10 8.00 8.00 3.02
N ILE A 11 8.16 8.29 1.73
CA ILE A 11 7.90 9.62 1.17
C ILE A 11 6.39 9.84 1.07
N CYS A 12 5.85 10.78 1.85
CA CYS A 12 4.45 11.19 1.80
C CYS A 12 4.28 12.59 1.17
N GLY A 13 3.03 13.06 1.06
CA GLY A 13 2.73 14.42 0.60
C GLY A 13 2.95 14.66 -0.90
N LEU A 14 2.87 13.60 -1.71
CA LEU A 14 2.89 13.68 -3.17
C LEU A 14 1.46 13.90 -3.69
N ASP A 15 1.25 14.90 -4.55
CA ASP A 15 -0.04 15.12 -5.23
C ASP A 15 -0.26 14.05 -6.28
N THR A 16 -1.17 13.12 -6.01
CA THR A 16 -1.41 11.95 -6.87
C THR A 16 -2.24 12.26 -8.12
N THR A 17 -2.57 13.54 -8.34
CA THR A 17 -3.18 14.05 -9.56
C THR A 17 -2.19 14.81 -10.46
N ASP A 18 -1.00 15.14 -9.96
CA ASP A 18 0.04 15.82 -10.73
C ASP A 18 0.98 14.81 -11.42
N LEU A 19 1.15 14.89 -12.74
CA LEU A 19 2.10 14.05 -13.48
C LEU A 19 3.56 14.25 -13.01
N GLY A 20 3.87 15.42 -12.44
CA GLY A 20 5.15 15.77 -11.84
C GLY A 20 5.39 15.21 -10.43
N ALA A 21 4.42 14.48 -9.85
CA ALA A 21 4.59 13.88 -8.52
C ALA A 21 5.79 12.93 -8.43
N VAL A 22 6.11 12.22 -9.52
CA VAL A 22 7.30 11.37 -9.60
C VAL A 22 8.59 12.19 -9.54
N ASP A 23 8.61 13.37 -10.18
CA ASP A 23 9.75 14.28 -10.16
C ASP A 23 9.94 14.88 -8.77
N LEU A 24 8.85 15.19 -8.06
CA LEU A 24 8.91 15.57 -6.65
C LEU A 24 9.46 14.44 -5.78
N ALA A 25 9.06 13.18 -5.99
CA ALA A 25 9.62 12.04 -5.27
C ALA A 25 11.13 11.90 -5.52
N ILE A 26 11.58 12.00 -6.77
CA ILE A 26 13.00 11.99 -7.15
C ILE A 26 13.74 13.14 -6.47
N LYS A 27 13.17 14.35 -6.46
CA LYS A 27 13.73 15.51 -5.76
C LYS A 27 13.89 15.25 -4.26
N ARG A 28 12.89 14.68 -3.58
CA ARG A 28 12.97 14.35 -2.14
C ARG A 28 14.05 13.32 -1.84
N ILE A 29 14.24 12.35 -2.73
CA ILE A 29 15.34 11.38 -2.61
C ILE A 29 16.71 12.04 -2.76
N ARG A 30 16.85 12.98 -3.70
CA ARG A 30 18.08 13.73 -3.90
C ARG A 30 18.41 14.70 -2.77
N GLU A 31 17.39 15.32 -2.17
CA GLU A 31 17.56 16.19 -1.00
C GLU A 31 17.99 15.41 0.25
N TYR A 32 17.50 14.17 0.41
CA TYR A 32 17.79 13.32 1.57
C TYR A 32 18.21 11.90 1.14
N PRO A 33 19.40 11.75 0.53
CA PRO A 33 19.88 10.46 0.07
C PRO A 33 20.12 9.52 1.25
N GLY A 34 19.68 8.26 1.14
CA GLY A 34 19.86 7.25 2.18
C GLY A 34 18.90 7.39 3.36
N VAL A 35 17.78 8.13 3.21
CA VAL A 35 16.73 8.24 4.24
C VAL A 35 15.49 7.43 3.91
N TRP A 36 15.07 7.41 2.64
CA TRP A 36 13.76 6.86 2.26
C TRP A 36 13.81 5.37 1.95
N GLU A 37 12.81 4.64 2.42
CA GLU A 37 12.69 3.20 2.21
C GLU A 37 11.42 2.78 1.46
N GLY A 38 10.47 3.69 1.28
CA GLY A 38 9.25 3.47 0.50
C GLY A 38 8.57 4.77 0.05
N LEU A 39 7.45 4.63 -0.65
CA LEU A 39 6.53 5.73 -0.98
C LEU A 39 5.22 5.55 -0.22
N GLY A 40 4.75 6.62 0.39
CA GLY A 40 3.45 6.68 1.03
C GLY A 40 3.47 7.41 2.38
N GLU A 41 2.30 7.70 2.94
CA GLU A 41 0.99 7.25 2.46
C GLU A 41 0.53 8.00 1.21
N LEU A 42 0.25 7.27 0.12
CA LEU A 42 -0.28 7.85 -1.10
C LEU A 42 -1.80 7.86 -1.03
N MET A 43 -2.38 9.06 -1.10
CA MET A 43 -3.82 9.26 -0.97
C MET A 43 -4.50 9.16 -2.34
N SER A 44 -5.43 8.22 -2.45
CA SER A 44 -6.38 8.11 -3.56
C SER A 44 -7.78 8.53 -3.08
N ARG A 45 -8.85 7.91 -3.57
CA ARG A 45 -10.19 8.04 -2.98
C ARG A 45 -10.16 7.55 -1.54
N HIS A 46 -10.44 8.44 -0.60
CA HIS A 46 -10.49 8.13 0.83
C HIS A 46 -11.49 9.04 1.56
N ASP A 47 -12.65 8.49 1.87
CA ASP A 47 -13.74 9.11 2.63
C ASP A 47 -14.02 10.58 2.24
N ASP A 48 -14.33 11.39 3.24
CA ASP A 48 -14.52 12.83 3.14
C ASP A 48 -13.22 13.54 2.76
N LEU A 49 -12.03 12.96 3.00
CA LEU A 49 -10.76 13.59 2.60
C LEU A 49 -10.70 13.81 1.09
N THR A 50 -11.26 12.88 0.32
CA THR A 50 -11.41 13.05 -1.14
C THR A 50 -12.12 14.36 -1.46
N ASN A 51 -13.12 14.77 -0.67
CA ASN A 51 -13.92 15.97 -0.92
C ASN A 51 -13.22 17.26 -0.45
N LEU A 52 -12.22 17.15 0.43
CA LEU A 52 -11.44 18.27 0.95
C LEU A 52 -10.32 18.73 0.01
N THR A 53 -10.03 17.99 -1.07
CA THR A 53 -9.05 18.42 -2.08
C THR A 53 -9.63 19.52 -2.98
N THR A 54 -8.77 20.24 -3.70
CA THR A 54 -9.15 21.14 -4.79
C THR A 54 -8.71 20.54 -6.12
N GLY A 55 -9.41 20.85 -7.22
CA GLY A 55 -9.05 20.34 -8.55
C GLY A 55 -9.55 18.92 -8.84
N GLU A 56 -8.77 18.16 -9.60
CA GLU A 56 -9.08 16.76 -9.92
C GLU A 56 -9.10 15.90 -8.65
N ARG A 57 -10.03 14.95 -8.59
CA ARG A 57 -10.10 14.02 -7.45
C ARG A 57 -9.15 12.85 -7.71
N PRO A 58 -8.34 12.44 -6.71
CA PRO A 58 -7.39 11.36 -6.90
C PRO A 58 -8.10 10.01 -7.07
N ARG A 59 -7.59 9.19 -8.01
CA ARG A 59 -8.11 7.86 -8.36
C ARG A 59 -6.94 6.91 -8.57
N ALA A 60 -7.08 5.64 -8.21
CA ALA A 60 -5.93 4.71 -8.26
C ALA A 60 -5.41 4.51 -9.70
N ASN A 61 -6.28 4.55 -10.70
CA ASN A 61 -5.91 4.44 -12.11
C ASN A 61 -5.54 5.78 -12.78
N HIS A 62 -5.30 6.83 -12.00
CA HIS A 62 -4.83 8.10 -12.54
C HIS A 62 -3.39 7.95 -13.09
N PRO A 63 -3.03 8.56 -14.25
CA PRO A 63 -1.70 8.41 -14.83
C PRO A 63 -0.54 8.82 -13.90
N SER A 64 -0.74 9.79 -13.00
CA SER A 64 0.25 10.14 -11.98
C SER A 64 0.52 8.97 -11.00
N PHE A 65 -0.53 8.27 -10.54
CA PHE A 65 -0.38 7.07 -9.71
C PHE A 65 0.40 5.97 -10.45
N ILE A 66 0.08 5.74 -11.73
CA ILE A 66 0.77 4.74 -12.56
C ILE A 66 2.27 5.09 -12.66
N ARG A 67 2.61 6.37 -12.90
CA ARG A 67 4.01 6.85 -12.91
C ARG A 67 4.72 6.58 -11.60
N LEU A 68 4.09 6.92 -10.46
CA LEU A 68 4.65 6.69 -9.12
C LEU A 68 4.88 5.21 -8.85
N PHE A 69 3.93 4.34 -9.18
CA PHE A 69 4.03 2.89 -8.95
C PHE A 69 5.08 2.24 -9.86
N LYS A 70 5.14 2.61 -11.14
CA LYS A 70 6.21 2.15 -12.05
C LYS A 70 7.58 2.63 -11.58
N PHE A 71 7.69 3.88 -11.12
CA PHE A 71 8.93 4.39 -10.55
C PHE A 71 9.33 3.58 -9.31
N ALA A 72 8.41 3.37 -8.37
CA ALA A 72 8.66 2.61 -7.16
C ALA A 72 9.12 1.17 -7.48
N GLY A 73 8.49 0.50 -8.45
CA GLY A 73 8.95 -0.79 -8.93
C GLY A 73 10.34 -0.75 -9.58
N ARG A 74 10.60 0.26 -10.44
CA ARG A 74 11.91 0.47 -11.08
C ARG A 74 13.04 0.62 -10.06
N VAL A 75 12.79 1.31 -8.94
CA VAL A 75 13.80 1.55 -7.89
C VAL A 75 13.67 0.65 -6.65
N SER A 76 12.78 -0.35 -6.68
CA SER A 76 12.47 -1.26 -5.56
C SER A 76 12.13 -0.53 -4.25
N LEU A 77 11.16 0.38 -4.32
CA LEU A 77 10.50 0.98 -3.15
C LEU A 77 9.11 0.33 -2.96
N PRO A 78 8.78 -0.20 -1.76
CA PRO A 78 7.40 -0.53 -1.41
C PRO A 78 6.53 0.74 -1.41
N VAL A 79 5.27 0.58 -1.76
CA VAL A 79 4.29 1.67 -1.84
C VAL A 79 3.13 1.38 -0.91
N SER A 80 2.78 2.31 -0.01
CA SER A 80 1.52 2.27 0.73
C SER A 80 0.49 3.21 0.10
N ILE A 81 -0.71 2.68 -0.13
CA ILE A 81 -1.81 3.40 -0.77
C ILE A 81 -3.09 3.32 0.06
N HIS A 82 -3.68 4.49 0.31
CA HIS A 82 -5.04 4.64 0.78
C HIS A 82 -5.97 4.75 -0.42
N HIS A 83 -6.73 3.69 -0.68
CA HIS A 83 -7.74 3.68 -1.73
C HIS A 83 -8.97 2.92 -1.24
N ASN A 84 -10.05 3.63 -0.98
CA ASN A 84 -11.30 3.04 -0.58
C ASN A 84 -11.89 2.21 -1.70
N VAL A 85 -12.45 1.06 -1.35
CA VAL A 85 -13.05 0.13 -2.31
C VAL A 85 -14.42 0.61 -2.83
N ALA A 86 -15.08 1.50 -2.09
CA ALA A 86 -16.42 2.01 -2.38
C ALA A 86 -16.59 3.47 -1.88
N PRO A 87 -17.61 4.20 -2.36
CA PRO A 87 -18.05 5.44 -1.73
C PRO A 87 -18.57 5.22 -0.31
N ILE A 88 -18.55 6.27 0.52
CA ILE A 88 -19.08 6.22 1.88
C ILE A 88 -20.58 5.90 1.92
N SER A 89 -20.96 5.09 2.89
CA SER A 89 -22.33 4.84 3.32
C SER A 89 -22.82 5.96 4.25
N ARG A 90 -24.13 6.21 4.25
CA ARG A 90 -24.77 7.15 5.16
C ARG A 90 -24.87 6.59 6.57
N ASN A 91 -24.93 5.26 6.71
CA ASN A 91 -24.92 4.51 7.96
C ASN A 91 -24.46 3.06 7.75
N GLU A 92 -24.34 2.29 8.82
CA GLU A 92 -23.84 0.91 8.78
C GLU A 92 -24.79 -0.09 8.10
N SER A 93 -26.06 0.27 7.92
CA SER A 93 -27.06 -0.57 7.25
C SER A 93 -27.05 -0.39 5.73
N GLU A 94 -26.39 0.65 5.22
CA GLU A 94 -26.29 0.90 3.78
C GLU A 94 -25.07 0.16 3.20
N VAL A 95 -25.33 -0.99 2.60
CA VAL A 95 -24.34 -1.77 1.85
C VAL A 95 -24.05 -1.10 0.51
N LYS A 96 -22.77 -1.08 0.11
CA LYS A 96 -22.28 -0.52 -1.14
C LYS A 96 -21.74 -1.58 -2.06
N GLN A 97 -21.91 -1.34 -3.35
CA GLN A 97 -21.11 -2.01 -4.36
C GLN A 97 -19.67 -1.46 -4.31
N PRO A 98 -18.64 -2.30 -4.57
CA PRO A 98 -17.23 -1.90 -4.58
C PRO A 98 -16.88 -1.08 -5.84
N LEU A 99 -17.55 0.05 -6.04
CA LEU A 99 -17.50 0.84 -7.28
C LEU A 99 -16.11 1.42 -7.59
N TYR A 100 -15.24 1.55 -6.60
CA TYR A 100 -13.87 2.06 -6.79
C TYR A 100 -12.85 0.95 -6.97
N LEU A 101 -13.21 -0.32 -6.69
CA LEU A 101 -12.32 -1.47 -6.85
C LEU A 101 -11.74 -1.56 -8.27
N GLY A 102 -12.53 -1.26 -9.30
CA GLY A 102 -12.06 -1.27 -10.69
C GLY A 102 -10.90 -0.30 -10.95
N GLU A 103 -10.87 0.85 -10.25
CA GLU A 103 -9.75 1.80 -10.35
C GLU A 103 -8.48 1.20 -9.74
N PHE A 104 -8.59 0.53 -8.60
CA PHE A 104 -7.46 -0.16 -7.96
C PHE A 104 -6.94 -1.33 -8.78
N LEU A 105 -7.84 -2.18 -9.29
CA LEU A 105 -7.45 -3.31 -10.14
C LEU A 105 -6.78 -2.86 -11.43
N ALA A 106 -7.22 -1.75 -12.03
CA ALA A 106 -6.55 -1.17 -13.20
C ALA A 106 -5.13 -0.68 -12.87
N LEU A 107 -4.90 -0.11 -11.67
CA LEU A 107 -3.56 0.24 -11.20
C LEU A 107 -2.67 -1.01 -11.04
N LEU A 108 -3.16 -2.05 -10.34
CA LEU A 108 -2.41 -3.29 -10.16
C LEU A 108 -2.10 -3.95 -11.51
N LYS A 109 -3.10 -4.07 -12.39
CA LYS A 109 -2.92 -4.62 -13.73
C LYS A 109 -1.83 -3.87 -14.50
N SER A 110 -1.91 -2.54 -14.58
CA SER A 110 -0.98 -1.73 -15.38
C SER A 110 0.45 -1.67 -14.82
N THR A 111 0.65 -1.98 -13.54
CA THR A 111 1.96 -1.86 -12.86
C THR A 111 2.56 -3.20 -12.45
N ILE A 112 1.77 -4.27 -12.40
CA ILE A 112 2.18 -5.62 -12.01
C ILE A 112 1.97 -6.59 -13.17
N SER A 113 0.73 -6.81 -13.61
CA SER A 113 0.40 -7.84 -14.61
C SER A 113 0.94 -7.49 -16.00
N ASP A 114 0.79 -6.23 -16.43
CA ASP A 114 1.25 -5.73 -17.72
C ASP A 114 2.75 -5.38 -17.70
N GLU A 115 3.41 -5.40 -16.53
CA GLU A 115 4.85 -5.19 -16.40
C GLU A 115 5.60 -6.50 -16.69
N ALA A 116 6.25 -6.53 -17.84
CA ALA A 116 6.96 -7.69 -18.36
C ALA A 116 8.20 -8.05 -17.52
N ASN A 117 8.89 -7.05 -16.96
CA ASN A 117 10.03 -7.30 -16.09
C ASN A 117 9.55 -7.45 -14.64
N ALA A 118 9.49 -8.68 -14.15
CA ALA A 118 9.08 -8.97 -12.77
C ALA A 118 9.87 -8.18 -11.72
N ALA A 119 11.14 -7.86 -11.98
CA ALA A 119 11.96 -7.05 -11.08
C ALA A 119 11.49 -5.58 -10.99
N ASN A 120 10.71 -5.09 -11.95
CA ASN A 120 10.14 -3.74 -11.95
C ASN A 120 8.72 -3.68 -11.39
N ARG A 121 8.15 -4.79 -10.89
CA ARG A 121 6.82 -4.80 -10.30
C ARG A 121 6.87 -4.23 -8.87
N PRO A 122 6.04 -3.23 -8.53
CA PRO A 122 6.05 -2.65 -7.19
C PRO A 122 5.55 -3.64 -6.14
N LYS A 123 5.99 -3.46 -4.90
CA LYS A 123 5.37 -4.08 -3.71
C LYS A 123 4.34 -3.09 -3.17
N VAL A 124 3.08 -3.50 -3.09
CA VAL A 124 1.94 -2.62 -2.80
C VAL A 124 1.32 -3.01 -1.48
N ILE A 125 1.27 -2.08 -0.54
CA ILE A 125 0.56 -2.19 0.74
C ILE A 125 -0.75 -1.42 0.60
N TRP A 126 -1.87 -2.14 0.55
CA TRP A 126 -3.19 -1.55 0.49
C TRP A 126 -3.71 -1.29 1.91
N CYS A 127 -3.71 -0.02 2.30
CA CYS A 127 -4.08 0.42 3.64
C CYS A 127 -5.53 0.02 3.96
N HIS A 128 -5.72 -0.53 5.16
CA HIS A 128 -7.01 -0.98 5.69
C HIS A 128 -7.76 -1.97 4.79
N ALA A 129 -7.05 -2.64 3.88
CA ALA A 129 -7.62 -3.41 2.78
C ALA A 129 -8.76 -2.65 2.05
N GLY A 130 -8.63 -1.35 1.86
CA GLY A 130 -9.61 -0.50 1.18
C GLY A 130 -10.90 -0.21 1.95
N ILE A 131 -10.97 -0.56 3.24
CA ILE A 131 -12.10 -0.25 4.10
C ILE A 131 -11.82 1.00 4.91
N SER A 132 -12.84 1.84 5.03
CA SER A 132 -12.80 3.03 5.85
C SER A 132 -14.07 3.19 6.67
N ARG A 133 -14.17 4.28 7.44
CA ARG A 133 -15.38 4.58 8.20
C ARG A 133 -16.58 4.67 7.26
N ARG A 134 -17.66 4.00 7.64
CA ARG A 134 -18.90 3.94 6.87
C ARG A 134 -18.74 3.28 5.49
N ILE A 135 -17.77 2.38 5.30
CA ILE A 135 -17.76 1.53 4.10
C ILE A 135 -18.18 0.13 4.47
N VAL A 136 -19.36 -0.26 3.99
CA VAL A 136 -19.95 -1.58 4.21
C VAL A 136 -20.12 -2.26 2.86
N VAL A 137 -19.43 -3.38 2.66
CA VAL A 137 -19.42 -4.17 1.42
C VAL A 137 -19.63 -5.62 1.81
N GLU A 138 -20.60 -6.28 1.20
CA GLU A 138 -20.86 -7.70 1.45
C GLU A 138 -19.82 -8.61 0.80
N ASN A 139 -19.64 -9.81 1.35
CA ASN A 139 -18.72 -10.83 0.80
C ASN A 139 -17.30 -10.30 0.58
N TYR A 140 -16.85 -9.39 1.46
CA TYR A 140 -15.60 -8.68 1.25
C TYR A 140 -14.38 -9.60 1.39
N ARG A 141 -14.44 -10.57 2.30
CA ARG A 141 -13.39 -11.59 2.45
C ARG A 141 -13.17 -12.39 1.16
N GLN A 142 -14.23 -12.83 0.50
CA GLN A 142 -14.18 -13.53 -0.79
C GLN A 142 -13.68 -12.62 -1.91
N THR A 143 -13.98 -11.32 -1.84
CA THR A 143 -13.44 -10.33 -2.78
C THR A 143 -11.94 -10.20 -2.62
N LEU A 144 -11.44 -10.06 -1.39
CA LEU A 144 -10.00 -10.02 -1.10
C LEU A 144 -9.29 -11.31 -1.51
N GLU A 145 -9.92 -12.46 -1.29
CA GLU A 145 -9.39 -13.76 -1.72
C GLU A 145 -9.14 -13.80 -3.23
N ARG A 146 -10.12 -13.40 -4.06
CA ARG A 146 -9.95 -13.36 -5.53
C ARG A 146 -8.83 -12.41 -5.96
N ILE A 147 -8.68 -11.27 -5.27
CA ILE A 147 -7.61 -10.31 -5.59
C ILE A 147 -6.24 -10.92 -5.22
N LEU A 148 -6.14 -11.62 -4.08
CA LEU A 148 -4.90 -12.28 -3.68
C LEU A 148 -4.57 -13.48 -4.58
N ASP A 149 -5.57 -14.24 -5.06
CA ASP A 149 -5.34 -15.31 -6.03
C ASP A 149 -4.53 -14.80 -7.25
N GLU A 150 -4.76 -13.55 -7.68
CA GLU A 150 -4.06 -12.92 -8.81
C GLU A 150 -2.80 -12.13 -8.41
N TYR A 151 -2.81 -11.40 -7.29
CA TYR A 151 -1.78 -10.39 -6.96
C TYR A 151 -0.93 -10.68 -5.72
N HIS A 152 -1.04 -11.85 -5.08
CA HIS A 152 -0.36 -12.14 -3.80
C HIS A 152 1.18 -12.03 -3.84
N GLU A 153 1.83 -12.10 -5.00
CA GLU A 153 3.30 -11.92 -5.06
C GLU A 153 3.75 -10.47 -4.80
N ASN A 154 2.84 -9.51 -4.99
CA ASN A 154 3.13 -8.08 -4.97
C ASN A 154 2.18 -7.27 -4.06
N LEU A 155 1.02 -7.80 -3.69
CA LEU A 155 0.01 -7.11 -2.89
C LEU A 155 -0.01 -7.60 -1.44
N TYR A 156 -0.05 -6.64 -0.52
CA TYR A 156 -0.16 -6.84 0.91
C TYR A 156 -1.34 -6.05 1.46
N LEU A 157 -2.13 -6.66 2.33
CA LEU A 157 -3.29 -6.07 2.97
C LEU A 157 -2.92 -5.65 4.39
N ASP A 158 -3.00 -4.35 4.67
CA ASP A 158 -2.86 -3.84 6.02
C ASP A 158 -4.20 -3.91 6.74
N LEU A 159 -4.20 -4.53 7.92
CA LEU A 159 -5.38 -4.68 8.78
C LEU A 159 -5.46 -3.60 9.87
N SER A 160 -4.68 -2.53 9.74
CA SER A 160 -4.77 -1.31 10.57
C SER A 160 -6.18 -0.72 10.59
N TRP A 161 -6.52 -0.08 11.71
CA TRP A 161 -7.72 0.74 11.86
C TRP A 161 -9.05 -0.03 11.81
N VAL A 162 -10.04 0.44 11.05
CA VAL A 162 -11.44 0.02 11.18
C VAL A 162 -11.73 -1.38 10.65
N VAL A 163 -10.98 -1.88 9.66
CA VAL A 163 -11.22 -3.19 9.03
C VAL A 163 -11.16 -4.34 10.04
N LEU A 164 -10.30 -4.21 11.05
CA LEU A 164 -10.16 -5.16 12.14
C LEU A 164 -11.50 -5.36 12.89
N GLY A 165 -12.17 -4.27 13.27
CA GLY A 165 -13.44 -4.34 13.98
C GLY A 165 -14.63 -4.61 13.06
N SER A 166 -14.65 -4.00 11.87
CA SER A 166 -15.82 -4.03 10.99
C SER A 166 -15.94 -5.30 10.16
N TYR A 167 -14.84 -6.03 9.92
CA TYR A 167 -14.83 -7.28 9.16
C TYR A 167 -14.14 -8.42 9.89
N VAL A 168 -12.91 -8.22 10.39
CA VAL A 168 -12.12 -9.34 10.93
C VAL A 168 -12.78 -9.95 12.16
N TYR A 169 -13.24 -9.14 13.11
CA TYR A 169 -13.91 -9.66 14.31
C TYR A 169 -15.31 -10.19 14.08
N LYS A 170 -15.99 -9.77 13.00
CA LYS A 170 -17.32 -10.29 12.68
C LYS A 170 -17.29 -11.71 12.13
N ASP A 171 -16.17 -12.13 11.54
CA ASP A 171 -15.94 -13.48 11.00
C ASP A 171 -14.48 -13.93 11.25
N LEU A 172 -14.10 -14.04 12.53
CA LEU A 172 -12.71 -14.32 12.90
C LEU A 172 -12.20 -15.63 12.28
N ASP A 173 -13.00 -16.69 12.29
CA ASP A 173 -12.63 -18.00 11.76
C ASP A 173 -12.41 -17.93 10.23
N GLY A 174 -13.30 -17.27 9.49
CA GLY A 174 -13.13 -17.09 8.05
C GLY A 174 -11.88 -16.27 7.72
N TRP A 175 -11.59 -15.22 8.47
CA TRP A 175 -10.37 -14.43 8.29
C TRP A 175 -9.11 -15.21 8.64
N VAL A 176 -9.14 -16.06 9.67
CA VAL A 176 -8.03 -16.97 10.00
C VAL A 176 -7.78 -17.97 8.87
N VAL A 177 -8.81 -18.47 8.19
CA VAL A 177 -8.66 -19.31 6.99
C VAL A 177 -8.00 -18.52 5.85
N LEU A 178 -8.48 -17.31 5.55
CA LEU A 178 -7.91 -16.48 4.49
C LEU A 178 -6.44 -16.13 4.75
N ILE A 179 -6.11 -15.74 5.99
CA ILE A 179 -4.74 -15.43 6.40
C ILE A 179 -3.84 -16.66 6.31
N GLN A 180 -4.34 -17.86 6.61
CA GLN A 180 -3.55 -19.08 6.45
C GLN A 180 -3.36 -19.48 4.98
N LYS A 181 -4.32 -19.17 4.10
CA LYS A 181 -4.16 -19.35 2.65
C LYS A 181 -3.08 -18.41 2.10
N TYR A 182 -3.00 -17.18 2.61
CA TYR A 182 -2.04 -16.15 2.18
C TYR A 182 -1.19 -15.60 3.34
N PRO A 183 -0.34 -16.44 3.97
CA PRO A 183 0.30 -16.10 5.25
C PRO A 183 1.32 -14.97 5.15
N ASP A 184 1.80 -14.64 3.95
CA ASP A 184 2.78 -13.60 3.69
C ASP A 184 2.16 -12.24 3.31
N ASN A 185 0.82 -12.18 3.18
CA ASN A 185 0.13 -11.04 2.56
C ASN A 185 -0.56 -10.10 3.55
N PHE A 186 -0.56 -10.39 4.85
CA PHE A 186 -1.24 -9.58 5.85
C PHE A 186 -0.26 -8.87 6.76
N LEU A 187 -0.55 -7.59 7.01
CA LEU A 187 0.20 -6.69 7.89
C LEU A 187 -0.74 -6.15 8.97
N ILE A 188 -0.16 -5.69 10.07
CA ILE A 188 -0.87 -4.93 11.10
C ILE A 188 -0.16 -3.59 11.34
N GLY A 189 -0.91 -2.59 11.74
CA GLY A 189 -0.41 -1.25 11.99
C GLY A 189 -1.31 -0.52 12.98
N SER A 190 -0.77 0.53 13.60
CA SER A 190 -1.51 1.31 14.59
C SER A 190 -2.32 2.47 14.01
N ASP A 191 -2.11 2.80 12.73
CA ASP A 191 -2.74 3.95 12.06
C ASP A 191 -2.68 5.25 12.90
N SER A 192 -1.53 5.50 13.54
CA SER A 192 -1.38 6.59 14.50
C SER A 192 -0.85 7.85 13.83
N VAL A 193 -1.63 8.93 13.90
CA VAL A 193 -1.28 10.24 13.30
C VAL A 193 -0.88 11.24 14.38
N GLY A 194 0.30 11.83 14.27
CA GLY A 194 0.77 12.95 15.10
C GLY A 194 1.01 12.65 16.60
N LYS A 195 0.60 11.49 17.12
CA LYS A 195 0.80 11.08 18.52
C LYS A 195 1.22 9.62 18.62
N TYR A 196 2.36 9.37 19.27
CA TYR A 196 2.92 8.02 19.42
C TYR A 196 2.43 7.27 20.66
N SER A 197 1.87 7.98 21.65
CA SER A 197 1.46 7.38 22.94
C SER A 197 0.31 6.38 22.81
N GLY A 198 -0.50 6.48 21.76
CA GLY A 198 -1.62 5.57 21.48
C GLY A 198 -1.20 4.23 20.85
N ILE A 199 -0.01 4.14 20.27
CA ILE A 199 0.43 2.96 19.50
C ILE A 199 0.30 1.66 20.29
N PRO A 200 0.76 1.54 21.55
CA PRO A 200 0.63 0.29 22.30
C PRO A 200 -0.83 -0.14 22.50
N MET A 201 -1.76 0.80 22.62
CA MET A 201 -3.19 0.49 22.78
C MET A 201 -3.78 -0.02 21.47
N GLU A 202 -3.45 0.62 20.34
CA GLU A 202 -3.90 0.18 19.02
C GLU A 202 -3.37 -1.22 18.68
N LEU A 203 -2.08 -1.48 18.95
CA LEU A 203 -1.48 -2.80 18.69
C LEU A 203 -2.07 -3.91 19.58
N LYS A 204 -2.51 -3.59 20.81
CA LYS A 204 -3.18 -4.57 21.68
C LYS A 204 -4.50 -5.07 21.11
N LYS A 205 -5.18 -4.30 20.25
CA LYS A 205 -6.46 -4.72 19.67
C LYS A 205 -6.29 -6.04 18.93
N TYR A 206 -5.21 -6.22 18.17
CA TYR A 206 -4.93 -7.45 17.40
C TYR A 206 -4.81 -8.74 18.21
N GLN A 207 -4.79 -8.70 19.54
CA GLN A 207 -4.55 -9.88 20.38
C GLN A 207 -5.50 -11.04 20.05
N ALA A 208 -6.79 -10.77 19.83
CA ALA A 208 -7.77 -11.79 19.47
C ALA A 208 -7.41 -12.50 18.16
N LEU A 209 -7.12 -11.72 17.11
CA LEU A 209 -6.68 -12.25 15.81
C LEU A 209 -5.38 -13.03 15.93
N LEU A 210 -4.36 -12.45 16.57
CA LEU A 210 -3.05 -13.07 16.70
C LEU A 210 -3.14 -14.39 17.50
N ASN A 211 -3.94 -14.44 18.56
CA ASN A 211 -4.13 -15.66 19.35
C ASN A 211 -4.79 -16.79 18.56
N ALA A 212 -5.73 -16.46 17.68
CA ALA A 212 -6.41 -17.44 16.83
C ALA A 212 -5.49 -18.02 15.73
N LEU A 213 -4.43 -17.31 15.34
CA LEU A 213 -3.48 -17.78 14.34
C LEU A 213 -2.47 -18.80 14.89
N PRO A 214 -2.09 -19.83 14.11
CA PRO A 214 -0.97 -20.71 14.45
C PRO A 214 0.34 -19.94 14.59
N THR A 215 1.25 -20.41 15.44
CA THR A 215 2.49 -19.71 15.81
C THR A 215 3.31 -19.21 14.61
N LYS A 216 3.43 -20.01 13.54
CA LYS A 216 4.16 -19.61 12.32
C LYS A 216 3.51 -18.41 11.64
N THR A 217 2.21 -18.49 11.35
CA THR A 217 1.42 -17.43 10.70
C THR A 217 1.28 -16.19 11.58
N ARG A 218 1.08 -16.37 12.89
CA ARG A 218 1.04 -15.27 13.87
C ARG A 218 2.27 -14.37 13.78
N SER A 219 3.47 -14.96 13.76
CA SER A 219 4.71 -14.18 13.66
C SER A 219 4.88 -13.46 12.33
N LYS A 220 4.36 -14.05 11.25
CA LYS A 220 4.30 -13.42 9.92
C LYS A 220 3.46 -12.14 9.94
N VAL A 221 2.20 -12.27 10.34
CA VAL A 221 1.26 -11.14 10.44
C VAL A 221 1.73 -10.07 11.41
N ALA A 222 2.28 -10.47 12.57
CA ALA A 222 2.67 -9.53 13.61
C ALA A 222 3.88 -8.64 13.24
N TYR A 223 4.87 -9.18 12.51
CA TYR A 223 6.07 -8.39 12.18
C TYR A 223 6.92 -8.94 11.02
N LYS A 224 6.96 -10.26 10.77
CA LYS A 224 7.92 -10.81 9.78
C LYS A 224 7.56 -10.44 8.35
N ASN A 225 6.28 -10.24 8.02
CA ASN A 225 5.87 -9.87 6.67
C ASN A 225 6.41 -8.49 6.29
N LEU A 226 6.18 -7.46 7.11
CA LEU A 226 6.73 -6.13 6.88
C LEU A 226 8.27 -6.15 6.82
N ALA A 227 8.91 -6.84 7.77
CA ALA A 227 10.36 -6.98 7.77
C ALA A 227 10.89 -7.70 6.51
N SER A 228 10.13 -8.66 5.97
CA SER A 228 10.49 -9.34 4.71
C SER A 228 10.30 -8.44 3.50
N ILE A 229 9.26 -7.61 3.46
CA ILE A 229 9.03 -6.65 2.36
C ILE A 229 10.21 -5.68 2.29
N LEU A 230 10.56 -5.06 3.42
CA LEU A 230 11.64 -4.09 3.52
C LEU A 230 13.00 -4.72 3.15
N ARG A 231 13.32 -5.90 3.69
CA ARG A 231 14.58 -6.60 3.39
C ARG A 231 14.71 -6.98 1.91
N LYS A 232 13.63 -7.48 1.30
CA LYS A 232 13.63 -7.84 -0.13
C LYS A 232 13.79 -6.60 -1.00
N ALA A 233 13.05 -5.54 -0.69
CA ALA A 233 13.16 -4.26 -1.38
C ALA A 233 14.57 -3.69 -1.30
N GLU A 234 15.20 -3.70 -0.11
CA GLU A 234 16.59 -3.29 0.07
C GLU A 234 17.56 -4.11 -0.80
N ALA A 235 17.43 -5.45 -0.77
CA ALA A 235 18.30 -6.34 -1.55
C ALA A 235 18.19 -6.08 -3.06
N GLU A 236 16.97 -5.97 -3.58
CA GLU A 236 16.72 -5.66 -5.00
C GLU A 236 17.20 -4.26 -5.36
N ARG A 237 16.93 -3.26 -4.51
CA ARG A 237 17.38 -1.87 -4.70
C ARG A 237 18.90 -1.78 -4.81
N ASN A 238 19.61 -2.49 -3.94
CA ASN A 238 21.06 -2.57 -3.96
C ASN A 238 21.58 -3.24 -5.24
N GLN A 239 20.96 -4.36 -5.67
CA GLN A 239 21.32 -5.03 -6.92
C GLN A 239 21.12 -4.13 -8.15
N LYS A 240 20.12 -3.24 -8.11
CA LYS A 240 19.84 -2.27 -9.17
C LYS A 240 20.74 -1.02 -9.13
N GLY A 241 21.61 -0.89 -8.12
CA GLY A 241 22.53 0.24 -7.99
C GLY A 241 21.91 1.50 -7.35
N PHE A 242 20.81 1.37 -6.61
CA PHE A 242 20.09 2.51 -5.99
C PHE A 242 20.37 2.65 -4.49
N GLY A 243 21.56 2.23 -4.03
CA GLY A 243 22.02 2.35 -2.65
C GLY A 243 21.84 1.10 -1.79
N LYS A 244 22.67 1.01 -0.73
CA LYS A 244 22.61 -0.03 0.33
C LYS A 244 21.86 0.53 1.53
N GLY A 245 20.92 -0.20 2.10
CA GLY A 245 19.93 0.38 3.01
C GLY A 245 18.93 1.22 2.22
N ALA A 246 18.59 2.40 2.71
CA ALA A 246 17.66 3.34 2.08
C ALA A 246 18.16 3.90 0.72
N ILE A 247 17.24 4.43 -0.08
CA ILE A 247 17.49 4.78 -1.48
C ILE A 247 18.44 5.96 -1.67
N THR A 248 19.34 5.81 -2.64
CA THR A 248 20.17 6.87 -3.23
C THR A 248 20.09 6.78 -4.75
N LEU A 249 19.85 7.90 -5.43
CA LEU A 249 19.83 7.92 -6.90
C LEU A 249 21.19 8.34 -7.44
N PRO A 250 21.68 7.72 -8.53
CA PRO A 250 22.82 8.23 -9.30
C PRO A 250 22.62 9.68 -9.71
N HIS A 251 23.72 10.44 -9.84
CA HIS A 251 23.68 11.85 -10.19
C HIS A 251 22.97 12.08 -11.54
N ASP A 252 23.21 11.21 -12.51
CA ASP A 252 22.65 11.21 -13.86
C ASP A 252 21.29 10.51 -13.97
N PHE A 253 20.70 10.05 -12.85
CA PHE A 253 19.39 9.40 -12.87
C PHE A 253 18.33 10.33 -13.48
N SER A 254 17.64 9.84 -14.50
CA SER A 254 16.50 10.52 -15.10
C SER A 254 15.48 9.50 -15.57
N LEU A 255 14.24 9.95 -15.70
CA LEU A 255 13.17 9.19 -16.33
C LEU A 255 12.82 9.88 -17.65
N PRO A 256 12.52 9.12 -18.72
CA PRO A 256 11.92 9.69 -19.92
C PRO A 256 10.64 10.48 -19.58
N GLU A 257 10.37 11.56 -20.32
CA GLU A 257 9.16 12.38 -20.11
C GLU A 257 7.87 11.54 -20.19
N ASN A 258 7.83 10.59 -21.11
CA ASN A 258 6.72 9.66 -21.33
C ASN A 258 6.73 8.42 -20.42
N PHE A 259 7.64 8.33 -19.43
CA PHE A 259 7.69 7.21 -18.51
C PHE A 259 6.33 7.01 -17.84
N GLY A 260 5.81 5.79 -17.90
CA GLY A 260 4.50 5.41 -17.36
C GLY A 260 3.29 5.97 -18.12
N LEU A 261 3.52 6.70 -19.20
CA LEU A 261 2.49 7.28 -20.07
C LEU A 261 2.48 6.64 -21.46
N GLU A 262 3.15 5.51 -21.64
CA GLU A 262 3.35 4.89 -22.94
C GLU A 262 2.02 4.50 -23.62
N ALA A 263 0.99 4.20 -22.83
CA ALA A 263 -0.35 3.89 -23.32
C ALA A 263 -1.14 5.12 -23.81
N LEU A 264 -0.82 6.33 -23.33
CA LEU A 264 -1.50 7.56 -23.76
C LEU A 264 -1.06 8.01 -25.15
N ASN A 265 0.16 7.66 -25.56
CA ASN A 265 0.76 8.05 -26.84
C ASN A 265 0.38 7.11 -28.00
N LYS A 266 -0.41 6.06 -27.76
CA LYS A 266 -0.87 5.09 -28.79
C LYS A 266 -2.16 5.52 -29.50
N LYS A 267 -2.50 6.81 -29.48
CA LYS A 267 -3.67 7.37 -30.18
C LYS A 267 -3.27 8.01 -31.49
#